data_AF-A0AAW9Y4C4-F1
#
_entry.id   AF-A0AAW9Y4C4-F1
#
_cell.length_a   1.000
_cell.length_b   1.000
_cell.length_c   1.000
_cell.angle_alpha   90.00
_cell.angle_beta   90.00
_cell.angle_gamma   90.00
#
_symmetry.space_group_name_H-M   'P 1'
#
loop_
_entity.id
_entity.type
_entity.pdbx_description
1 polymer ?
#
loop_
_entity_poly.entity_id
_entity_poly.type
_entity_poly.pdbx_seq_one_letter_code
_entity_poly.pdbx_strand_id
1 'polypeptide(L)'
;MFRFPAKHPFEDIVDFMIIEERESPTAFKLICSSGYHSGQTELVFPAEAKHECGGVSVAWLVENWSKWIYPGCGIESVKYVDCYPSNHGTTT
;
A
#
# COMPACT_ATOMS: atom_id res chain seq x y z
N MET A 1 0.75 5.72 1.91
CA MET A 1 0.96 4.72 2.96
C MET A 1 -0.41 4.25 3.43
N PHE A 2 -0.60 2.95 3.60
CA PHE A 2 -1.81 2.32 4.12
C PHE A 2 -1.52 1.73 5.51
N ARG A 3 -2.21 2.20 6.53
CA ARG A 3 -2.11 1.69 7.91
C ARG A 3 -3.37 0.89 8.24
N PHE A 4 -3.22 -0.36 8.66
CA PHE A 4 -4.37 -1.20 8.96
C PHE A 4 -4.05 -2.27 10.02
N PRO A 5 -5.07 -2.80 10.72
CA PRO A 5 -4.87 -3.90 11.66
C PRO A 5 -4.53 -5.18 10.90
N ALA A 6 -3.52 -5.90 11.37
CA ALA A 6 -3.11 -7.17 10.80
C ALA A 6 -3.03 -8.26 11.89
N LYS A 7 -2.54 -9.43 11.48
CA LYS A 7 -2.38 -10.62 12.31
C LYS A 7 -1.08 -11.29 11.90
N HIS A 8 -0.60 -12.19 12.77
CA HIS A 8 0.56 -13.03 12.51
C HIS A 8 0.55 -13.57 11.06
N PRO A 9 1.64 -13.39 10.29
CA PRO A 9 3.00 -13.04 10.73
C PRO A 9 3.30 -11.55 10.91
N PHE A 10 2.37 -10.65 10.60
CA PHE A 10 2.55 -9.21 10.82
C PHE A 10 2.28 -8.81 12.27
N GLU A 11 2.72 -7.61 12.62
CA GLU A 11 2.34 -6.92 13.86
C GLU A 11 0.83 -6.61 13.88
N ASP A 12 0.28 -6.31 15.05
CA ASP A 12 -1.15 -5.98 15.21
C ASP A 12 -1.58 -4.79 14.34
N ILE A 13 -0.66 -3.87 14.05
CA ILE A 13 -0.84 -2.76 13.12
C ILE A 13 0.36 -2.71 12.19
N VAL A 14 0.10 -2.69 10.89
CA VAL A 14 1.13 -2.65 9.86
C VAL A 14 0.90 -1.48 8.90
N ASP A 15 2.00 -0.97 8.36
CA ASP A 15 2.01 0.04 7.32
C ASP A 15 2.52 -0.55 6.01
N PHE A 16 1.70 -0.51 4.96
CA PHE A 16 2.11 -0.82 3.60
C PHE A 16 2.34 0.46 2.80
N MET A 17 3.32 0.44 1.91
CA MET A 17 3.69 1.58 1.09
C MET A 17 3.80 1.18 -0.37
N ILE A 18 3.23 2.00 -1.25
CA ILE A 18 3.43 1.88 -2.69
C ILE A 18 4.74 2.57 -3.03
N ILE A 19 5.60 1.88 -3.76
CA ILE A 19 6.86 2.40 -4.28
C ILE A 19 6.96 2.14 -5.79
N GLU A 20 7.82 2.88 -6.46
CA GLU A 20 8.12 2.66 -7.87
C GLU A 20 8.85 1.31 -8.06
N GLU A 21 8.44 0.57 -9.10
CA GLU A 21 9.08 -0.65 -9.58
C GLU A 21 8.98 -0.67 -11.10
N ARG A 22 10.06 -0.24 -11.78
CA ARG A 22 10.05 0.02 -13.22
C ARG A 22 9.77 -1.22 -14.06
N GLU A 23 10.08 -2.40 -13.53
CA GLU A 23 9.86 -3.67 -14.22
C GLU A 23 8.43 -4.21 -14.04
N SER A 24 7.63 -3.58 -13.18
CA SER A 24 6.24 -3.99 -12.97
C SER A 24 5.30 -3.45 -14.06
N PRO A 25 4.17 -4.13 -14.35
CA PRO A 25 3.20 -3.69 -15.35
C PRO A 25 2.61 -2.28 -15.10
N THR A 26 2.53 -1.87 -13.83
CA THR A 26 2.00 -0.56 -13.44
C THR A 26 3.09 0.48 -13.19
N ALA A 27 4.36 0.10 -13.19
CA ALA A 27 5.50 0.83 -12.63
C ALA A 27 5.48 0.99 -11.09
N PHE A 28 4.62 0.25 -10.37
CA PHE A 28 4.52 0.28 -8.92
C PHE A 28 4.46 -1.11 -8.30
N LYS A 29 4.92 -1.20 -7.04
CA LYS A 29 4.71 -2.35 -6.16
C LYS A 29 4.34 -1.90 -4.75
N LEU A 30 3.81 -2.81 -3.97
CA LEU A 30 3.47 -2.65 -2.57
C LEU A 30 4.50 -3.36 -1.70
N ILE A 31 5.02 -2.65 -0.70
CA ILE A 31 5.93 -3.20 0.29
C ILE A 31 5.37 -3.04 1.71
N CYS A 32 5.79 -3.92 2.61
CA CYS A 32 5.67 -3.68 4.03
C CYS A 32 6.71 -2.64 4.46
N SER A 33 6.30 -1.63 5.23
CA SER A 33 7.15 -0.49 5.63
C SER A 33 7.33 -0.37 7.15
N SER A 34 6.85 -1.35 7.91
CA SER A 34 6.87 -1.34 9.38
C SER A 34 7.11 -2.72 9.97
N GLY A 35 7.61 -2.77 11.20
CA GLY A 35 7.75 -4.01 11.96
C GLY A 35 8.81 -4.95 11.40
N TYR A 36 8.73 -6.23 11.80
CA TYR A 36 9.74 -7.23 11.45
C TYR A 36 9.84 -7.51 9.93
N HIS A 37 8.72 -7.40 9.22
CA HIS A 37 8.64 -7.64 7.77
C HIS A 37 8.93 -6.40 6.90
N SER A 38 9.43 -5.31 7.50
CA SER A 38 9.73 -4.08 6.77
C SER A 38 10.72 -4.33 5.61
N GLY A 39 10.40 -3.78 4.44
CA GLY A 39 11.15 -3.94 3.19
C GLY A 39 10.68 -5.13 2.32
N GLN A 40 9.85 -6.03 2.86
CA GLN A 40 9.30 -7.14 2.09
C GLN A 40 8.34 -6.64 1.02
N THR A 41 8.38 -7.27 -0.17
CA THR A 41 7.40 -7.04 -1.23
C THR A 41 6.15 -7.87 -0.97
N GLU A 42 5.01 -7.19 -0.87
CA GLU A 42 3.70 -7.81 -0.60
C GLU A 42 2.91 -8.04 -1.89
N LEU A 43 3.03 -7.11 -2.84
CA LEU A 43 2.35 -7.23 -4.12
C LEU A 43 3.11 -6.47 -5.22
N VAL A 44 3.41 -7.15 -6.33
CA VAL A 44 3.70 -6.45 -7.60
C VAL A 44 2.37 -6.27 -8.30
N PHE A 45 1.98 -5.02 -8.56
CA PHE A 45 0.63 -4.75 -9.06
C PHE A 45 0.45 -5.31 -10.49
N PRO A 46 -0.67 -6.02 -10.76
CA PRO A 46 -0.97 -6.51 -12.10
C PRO A 46 -1.38 -5.36 -13.02
N ALA A 47 -1.35 -5.59 -14.33
CA ALA A 47 -1.64 -4.54 -15.33
C ALA A 47 -3.03 -3.90 -15.16
N GLU A 48 -4.02 -4.70 -14.76
CA GLU A 48 -5.40 -4.27 -14.45
C GLU A 48 -5.52 -3.29 -13.28
N ALA A 49 -4.51 -3.20 -12.41
CA ALA A 49 -4.49 -2.23 -11.33
C ALA A 49 -4.05 -0.84 -11.79
N LYS A 50 -3.58 -0.68 -13.03
CA LYS A 50 -3.11 0.59 -13.57
C LYS A 50 -4.27 1.56 -13.79
N HIS A 51 -4.10 2.80 -13.36
CA HIS A 51 -5.05 3.87 -13.67
C HIS A 51 -4.71 4.54 -15.02
N GLU A 52 -5.73 5.02 -15.73
CA GLU A 52 -5.58 5.63 -17.06
C GLU A 52 -4.68 6.88 -17.03
N CYS A 53 -4.78 7.68 -15.97
CA CYS A 53 -3.95 8.87 -15.77
C CYS A 53 -2.54 8.57 -15.21
N GLY A 54 -2.15 7.29 -15.14
CA GLY A 54 -0.94 6.84 -14.44
C GLY A 54 -1.19 6.58 -12.96
N GLY A 55 -0.27 5.84 -12.33
CA GLY A 55 -0.45 5.37 -10.96
C GLY A 55 -1.27 4.08 -10.85
N VAL A 56 -1.63 3.75 -9.60
CA VAL A 56 -2.49 2.62 -9.25
C VAL A 56 -3.92 3.11 -9.05
N SER A 57 -4.90 2.40 -9.60
CA SER A 57 -6.32 2.72 -9.51
C SER A 57 -6.84 2.52 -8.09
N VAL A 58 -7.40 3.59 -7.51
CA VAL A 58 -8.05 3.53 -6.18
C VAL A 58 -9.25 2.59 -6.20
N ALA A 59 -10.06 2.63 -7.26
CA ALA A 59 -11.20 1.72 -7.42
C ALA A 59 -10.74 0.26 -7.40
N TRP A 60 -9.66 -0.05 -8.14
CA TRP A 60 -9.08 -1.39 -8.15
C TRP A 60 -8.62 -1.81 -6.75
N LEU A 61 -7.90 -0.94 -6.02
CA LEU A 61 -7.43 -1.22 -4.65
C LEU A 61 -8.59 -1.56 -3.72
N VAL A 62 -9.68 -0.80 -3.76
CA VAL A 62 -10.87 -1.02 -2.91
C VAL A 62 -11.54 -2.35 -3.25
N GLU A 63 -11.76 -2.64 -4.53
CA GLU A 63 -12.41 -3.87 -4.99
C GLU A 63 -11.56 -5.12 -4.75
N ASN A 64 -10.23 -4.98 -4.78
CA ASN A 64 -9.29 -6.10 -4.74
C ASN A 64 -8.56 -6.24 -3.42
N TRP A 65 -8.84 -5.39 -2.43
CA TRP A 65 -8.12 -5.35 -1.16
C TRP A 65 -8.00 -6.73 -0.51
N SER A 66 -9.13 -7.37 -0.23
CA SER A 66 -9.15 -8.67 0.46
C SER A 66 -8.58 -9.82 -0.38
N LYS A 67 -8.58 -9.68 -1.70
CA LYS A 67 -8.09 -10.73 -2.62
C LYS A 67 -6.59 -10.65 -2.82
N TRP A 68 -6.06 -9.45 -3.02
CA TRP A 68 -4.69 -9.24 -3.49
C TRP A 68 -3.76 -8.60 -2.46
N ILE A 69 -4.29 -7.84 -1.51
CA ILE A 69 -3.48 -7.05 -0.58
C ILE A 69 -3.49 -7.71 0.80
N TYR A 70 -4.64 -7.77 1.44
CA TYR A 70 -4.75 -8.36 2.77
C TYR A 70 -6.18 -8.82 3.11
N PRO A 71 -6.44 -10.14 3.23
CA PRO A 71 -7.77 -10.66 3.57
C PRO A 71 -8.15 -10.46 5.04
N GLY A 72 -7.19 -10.17 5.92
CA GLY A 72 -7.42 -10.15 7.38
C GLY A 72 -8.14 -8.93 7.91
N CYS A 73 -8.37 -7.90 7.09
CA CYS A 73 -9.16 -6.72 7.43
C CYS A 73 -9.95 -6.20 6.22
N GLY A 74 -11.08 -5.55 6.48
CA GLY A 74 -11.84 -4.84 5.46
C GLY A 74 -11.26 -3.46 5.14
N ILE A 75 -11.60 -2.94 3.97
CA ILE A 75 -11.10 -1.65 3.45
C ILE A 75 -11.48 -0.47 4.37
N GLU A 76 -12.59 -0.58 5.09
CA GLU A 76 -13.06 0.40 6.06
C GLU A 76 -12.13 0.56 7.27
N SER A 77 -11.30 -0.45 7.55
CA SER A 77 -10.31 -0.42 8.63
C SER A 77 -8.96 0.15 8.17
N VAL A 78 -8.81 0.46 6.88
CA VAL A 78 -7.57 0.96 6.29
C VAL A 78 -7.55 2.48 6.37
N LYS A 79 -6.50 3.01 7.01
CA LYS A 79 -6.20 4.44 7.03
C LYS A 79 -5.16 4.74 5.98
N TYR A 80 -5.25 5.88 5.33
CA TYR A 80 -4.23 6.35 4.39
C TYR A 80 -3.87 7.81 4.62
N VAL A 81 -2.68 8.17 4.16
CA VAL A 81 -2.23 9.56 4.10
C VAL A 81 -2.43 10.04 2.67
N ASP A 82 -3.29 11.04 2.50
CA ASP A 82 -3.63 11.63 1.20
C ASP A 82 -2.43 12.36 0.57
N CYS A 83 -1.72 13.17 1.37
CA CYS A 83 -0.46 13.81 1.03
C CYS A 83 0.36 14.04 2.31
N TYR A 84 1.70 13.97 2.21
CA TYR A 84 2.54 14.55 3.25
C TYR A 84 2.47 16.08 3.11
N PRO A 85 2.23 16.83 4.20
CA PRO A 85 2.22 18.28 4.12
C PRO A 85 3.61 18.77 3.69
N SER A 86 3.66 19.85 2.93
CA SER A 86 4.90 20.37 2.32
C SER A 86 5.97 20.79 3.35
N ASN A 87 5.60 20.94 4.62
CA ASN A 87 6.49 21.21 5.76
C ASN A 87 6.78 19.98 6.64
N HIS A 88 6.42 18.77 6.21
CA HIS A 88 6.69 17.56 6.98
C HIS A 88 8.21 17.33 7.09
N GLY A 89 8.75 17.37 8.31
CA GLY A 89 10.17 17.17 8.59
C GLY A 89 11.05 18.42 8.52
N THR A 90 10.48 19.60 8.25
CA THR A 90 11.19 20.89 8.32
C THR A 90 10.71 21.69 9.54
N THR A 91 11.36 21.49 10.68
CA THR A 91 11.25 22.43 11.80
C THR A 91 12.09 23.65 11.45
N THR A 92 11.45 24.77 11.12
CA THR A 92 12.09 26.09 11.04
C THR A 92 11.72 26.91 12.26
#